data_AF-A0A924VN84-F1
#
_entry.id   AF-A0A924VN84-F1
#
_cell.length_a   1.000
_cell.length_b   1.000
_cell.length_c   1.000
_cell.angle_alpha   90.00
_cell.angle_beta   90.00
_cell.angle_gamma   90.00
#
_symmetry.space_group_name_H-M   'P 1'
#
loop_
_entity.id
_entity.type
_entity.pdbx_description
1 polymer ?
#
loop_
_entity_poly.entity_id
_entity_poly.type
_entity_poly.pdbx_seq_one_letter_code
_entity_poly.pdbx_strand_id
1 'polypeptide(L)'
;MSVSHIETPSERAYSRVALVSLTLAVVGVGLAIWGFVAGIDATLNGAGAVSTSIVIFYVGSAVLFVATVLAIVGLVRSEAKTVPTVTLAVCLIPIAAIIVIALAYRR
;
A
#
# COMPACT_ATOMS: atom_id res chain seq x y z
N MET A 1 13.94 -29.73 24.87
CA MET A 1 13.79 -30.27 23.51
C MET A 1 13.19 -29.17 22.64
N SER A 2 13.99 -28.60 21.73
CA SER A 2 13.53 -27.59 20.77
C SER A 2 12.78 -28.34 19.66
N VAL A 3 11.46 -28.20 19.62
CA VAL A 3 10.65 -28.68 18.50
C VAL A 3 10.97 -27.77 17.33
N SER A 4 11.73 -28.25 16.35
CA SER A 4 11.93 -27.56 15.09
C SER A 4 10.55 -27.39 14.44
N HIS A 5 10.03 -26.16 14.39
CA HIS A 5 8.80 -25.85 13.69
C HIS A 5 9.03 -26.13 12.20
N ILE A 6 8.57 -27.30 11.75
CA ILE A 6 8.61 -27.67 10.34
C ILE A 6 7.48 -26.88 9.68
N GLU A 7 7.80 -25.69 9.16
CA GLU A 7 6.87 -24.93 8.33
C GLU A 7 6.45 -25.78 7.14
N THR A 8 5.15 -25.99 7.00
CA THR A 8 4.61 -26.74 5.87
C THR A 8 4.73 -25.90 4.58
N PRO A 9 4.82 -26.52 3.38
CA PRO A 9 4.99 -25.77 2.13
C PRO A 9 3.91 -24.69 1.88
N SER A 10 2.69 -24.91 2.37
CA SER A 10 1.57 -23.96 2.32
C SER A 10 1.82 -22.71 3.18
N GLU A 11 2.43 -22.87 4.35
CA GLU A 11 2.71 -21.81 5.31
C GLU A 11 3.81 -20.87 4.79
N ARG A 12 4.82 -21.40 4.11
CA ARG A 12 5.85 -20.61 3.42
C ARG A 12 5.32 -19.83 2.23
N ALA A 13 4.47 -20.46 1.41
CA ALA A 13 3.85 -19.77 0.28
C ALA A 13 2.97 -18.61 0.77
N TYR A 14 2.24 -18.83 1.86
CA TYR A 14 1.43 -17.83 2.52
C TYR A 14 2.24 -16.64 3.06
N SER A 15 3.31 -16.91 3.82
CA SER A 15 4.20 -15.89 4.38
C SER A 15 4.82 -15.00 3.29
N ARG A 16 5.19 -15.61 2.15
CA ARG A 16 5.71 -14.87 0.99
C ARG A 16 4.67 -13.94 0.38
N VAL A 17 3.42 -14.36 0.23
CA VAL A 17 2.36 -13.50 -0.33
C VAL A 17 2.09 -12.30 0.57
N ALA A 18 2.07 -12.48 1.89
CA ALA A 18 1.88 -11.39 2.84
C ALA A 18 3.06 -10.41 2.86
N LEU A 19 4.30 -10.90 2.72
CA LEU A 19 5.49 -10.07 2.58
C LEU A 19 5.49 -9.28 1.27
N VAL A 20 5.09 -9.93 0.17
CA VAL A 20 5.00 -9.30 -1.14
C VAL A 20 3.91 -8.22 -1.14
N SER A 21 2.75 -8.48 -0.54
CA SER A 21 1.70 -7.46 -0.42
C SER A 21 2.15 -6.28 0.43
N LEU A 22 2.87 -6.51 1.53
CA LEU A 22 3.42 -5.44 2.36
C LEU A 22 4.44 -4.58 1.60
N THR A 23 5.38 -5.22 0.91
CA THR A 23 6.39 -4.49 0.13
C THR A 23 5.78 -3.71 -1.02
N LEU A 24 4.80 -4.28 -1.74
CA LEU A 24 4.00 -3.56 -2.74
C LEU A 24 3.25 -2.38 -2.12
N ALA A 25 2.65 -2.53 -0.93
CA ALA A 25 1.97 -1.44 -0.25
C ALA A 25 2.91 -0.27 0.02
N VAL A 26 4.08 -0.54 0.61
CA VAL A 26 5.08 0.49 0.93
C VAL A 26 5.56 1.21 -0.34
N VAL A 27 5.87 0.45 -1.41
CA VAL A 27 6.29 1.03 -2.69
C VAL A 27 5.16 1.85 -3.32
N GLY A 28 3.93 1.35 -3.31
CA GLY A 28 2.75 2.05 -3.82
C GLY A 28 2.48 3.37 -3.10
N VAL A 29 2.54 3.38 -1.76
CA VAL A 29 2.45 4.61 -0.95
C VAL A 29 3.56 5.58 -1.31
N GLY A 30 4.81 5.11 -1.38
CA GLY A 30 5.96 5.96 -1.68
C GLY A 30 5.84 6.64 -3.05
N LEU A 31 5.46 5.88 -4.08
CA LEU A 31 5.24 6.39 -5.42
C LEU A 31 4.06 7.37 -5.47
N ALA A 32 2.96 7.07 -4.78
CA ALA A 32 1.81 7.97 -4.74
C ALA A 32 2.15 9.30 -4.05
N ILE A 33 2.81 9.27 -2.89
CA ILE A 33 3.24 10.48 -2.18
C ILE A 33 4.21 11.29 -3.05
N TRP A 34 5.20 10.63 -3.65
CA TRP A 34 6.18 11.32 -4.48
C TRP A 34 5.54 11.95 -5.73
N GLY A 35 4.68 11.20 -6.43
CA GLY A 35 3.94 11.72 -7.59
C GLY A 35 3.05 12.90 -7.23
N PHE A 36 2.43 12.88 -6.04
CA PHE A 36 1.63 13.97 -5.52
C PHE A 36 2.46 15.23 -5.22
N VAL A 37 3.56 15.07 -4.46
CA VAL A 37 4.46 16.18 -4.10
C VAL A 37 5.08 16.80 -5.35
N ALA A 38 5.60 15.98 -6.27
CA ALA A 38 6.15 16.44 -7.54
C ALA A 38 5.09 17.12 -8.42
N GLY A 39 3.82 16.69 -8.33
CA GLY A 39 2.69 17.35 -8.98
C GLY A 39 2.46 18.77 -8.44
N ILE A 40 2.45 18.94 -7.11
CA ILE A 40 2.31 20.23 -6.46
C ILE A 40 3.46 21.17 -6.83
N ASP A 41 4.71 20.71 -6.74
CA ASP A 41 5.87 21.52 -7.10
C ASP A 41 5.82 21.96 -8.57
N ALA A 42 5.38 21.08 -9.48
CA ALA A 42 5.22 21.43 -10.89
C ALA A 42 4.12 22.48 -11.12
N THR A 43 3.00 22.40 -10.38
CA THR A 43 1.95 23.43 -10.40
C THR A 43 2.44 24.77 -9.86
N LEU A 44 3.14 24.76 -8.73
CA LEU A 44 3.63 25.99 -8.08
C LEU A 44 4.70 26.70 -8.89
N ASN A 45 5.54 25.95 -9.61
CA ASN A 45 6.58 26.51 -10.49
C ASN A 45 6.05 26.91 -11.88
N GLY A 46 4.75 26.86 -12.12
CA GLY A 46 4.13 27.27 -13.39
C GLY A 46 4.46 26.36 -14.58
N ALA A 47 5.11 25.21 -14.34
CA ALA A 47 5.54 24.27 -15.38
C ALA A 47 4.37 23.48 -16.00
N GLY A 48 3.16 23.63 -15.47
CA GLY A 48 2.02 22.79 -15.80
C GLY A 48 2.20 21.40 -15.18
N ALA A 49 1.26 20.99 -14.33
CA ALA A 49 1.31 19.75 -13.55
C ALA A 49 1.34 18.44 -14.37
N VAL A 50 1.43 18.51 -15.69
CA VAL A 50 0.67 17.62 -16.57
C VAL A 50 1.60 16.70 -17.35
N SER A 51 2.05 15.64 -16.71
CA SER A 51 1.79 14.26 -17.20
C SER A 51 2.50 13.23 -16.31
N THR A 52 3.80 13.39 -16.07
CA THR A 52 4.61 12.36 -15.42
C THR A 52 4.26 12.16 -13.94
N SER A 53 4.10 13.24 -13.18
CA SER A 53 3.75 13.19 -11.75
C SER A 53 2.37 12.58 -11.52
N ILE A 54 1.39 12.93 -12.36
CA ILE A 54 0.03 12.37 -12.35
C ILE A 54 0.06 10.87 -12.67
N VAL A 55 0.84 10.46 -13.69
CA VAL A 55 0.99 9.05 -14.04
C VAL A 55 1.62 8.27 -12.88
N ILE A 56 2.68 8.79 -12.26
CA ILE A 56 3.33 8.16 -11.11
C ILE A 56 2.37 8.04 -9.92
N PHE A 57 1.53 9.06 -9.67
CA PHE A 57 0.51 9.02 -8.64
C PHE A 57 -0.51 7.90 -8.88
N TYR A 58 -1.05 7.78 -10.10
CA TYR A 58 -2.00 6.74 -10.44
C TYR A 58 -1.37 5.33 -10.42
N VAL A 59 -0.13 5.19 -10.89
CA VAL A 59 0.61 3.92 -10.83
C VAL A 59 0.84 3.51 -9.38
N GLY A 60 1.30 4.42 -8.52
CA GLY A 60 1.47 4.16 -7.08
C GLY A 60 0.16 3.75 -6.41
N SER A 61 -0.94 4.43 -6.76
CA SER A 61 -2.29 4.12 -6.27
C SER A 61 -2.78 2.73 -6.73
N ALA A 62 -2.51 2.35 -7.98
CA ALA A 62 -2.86 1.03 -8.50
C ALA A 62 -2.06 -0.08 -7.80
N VAL A 63 -0.76 0.14 -7.58
CA VAL A 63 0.10 -0.80 -6.83
C VAL A 63 -0.40 -0.97 -5.39
N LEU A 64 -0.79 0.11 -4.73
CA LEU A 64 -1.40 0.09 -3.40
C LEU A 64 -2.72 -0.72 -3.38
N PHE A 65 -3.55 -0.54 -4.40
CA PHE A 65 -4.80 -1.29 -4.52
C PHE A 65 -4.55 -2.80 -4.64
N VAL A 66 -3.61 -3.21 -5.50
CA VAL A 66 -3.21 -4.61 -5.65
C VAL A 66 -2.67 -5.18 -4.33
N ALA A 67 -1.82 -4.42 -3.63
CA ALA A 67 -1.31 -4.80 -2.32
C ALA A 67 -2.44 -5.04 -1.30
N THR A 68 -3.46 -4.18 -1.31
CA THR A 68 -4.64 -4.30 -0.44
C THR A 68 -5.43 -5.57 -0.73
N VAL A 69 -5.66 -5.89 -2.01
CA VAL A 69 -6.35 -7.12 -2.41
C VAL A 69 -5.57 -8.36 -1.97
N LEU A 70 -4.26 -8.38 -2.20
CA LEU A 70 -3.40 -9.49 -1.76
C LEU A 70 -3.39 -9.65 -0.23
N ALA A 71 -3.42 -8.54 0.52
CA ALA A 71 -3.51 -8.56 1.97
C ALA A 71 -4.86 -9.12 2.45
N ILE A 72 -5.99 -8.73 1.84
CA ILE A 72 -7.32 -9.28 2.16
C ILE A 72 -7.37 -10.78 1.86
N VAL A 73 -6.90 -11.21 0.69
CA VAL A 73 -6.85 -12.64 0.34
C VAL A 73 -5.98 -13.41 1.34
N GLY A 74 -4.85 -12.84 1.74
CA GLY A 74 -4.01 -13.38 2.80
C GLY A 74 -4.71 -13.45 4.16
N LEU A 75 -5.52 -12.45 4.52
CA LEU A 75 -6.25 -12.45 5.77
C LEU A 75 -7.37 -13.51 5.80
N VAL A 76 -8.11 -13.65 4.71
CA VAL A 76 -9.24 -14.58 4.59
C VAL A 76 -8.77 -16.03 4.57
N ARG A 77 -7.61 -16.32 3.98
CA ARG A 77 -7.10 -17.68 3.80
C ARG A 77 -6.21 -18.21 4.94
N SER A 78 -5.99 -17.43 6.00
CA SER A 78 -4.99 -17.76 7.01
C SER A 78 -5.52 -17.98 8.41
N GLU A 79 -4.91 -18.95 9.08
CA GLU A 79 -5.06 -19.16 10.52
C GLU A 79 -4.23 -18.15 11.32
N ALA A 80 -3.06 -17.73 10.82
CA ALA A 80 -2.21 -16.70 11.43
C ALA A 80 -2.43 -15.35 10.75
N LYS A 81 -3.18 -14.46 11.40
CA LYS A 81 -3.73 -13.23 10.79
C LYS A 81 -2.87 -11.98 10.96
N THR A 82 -1.78 -12.04 11.72
CA THR A 82 -1.03 -10.84 12.14
C THR A 82 -0.44 -10.05 10.97
N VAL A 83 0.34 -10.70 10.09
CA VAL A 83 1.03 -10.01 8.98
C VAL A 83 0.06 -9.37 7.97
N PRO A 84 -0.97 -10.07 7.44
CA PRO A 84 -1.93 -9.43 6.55
C PRO A 84 -2.74 -8.33 7.23
N THR A 85 -3.02 -8.45 8.53
CA THR A 85 -3.71 -7.40 9.28
C THR A 85 -2.87 -6.13 9.32
N VAL A 86 -1.56 -6.26 9.59
CA VAL A 86 -0.62 -5.13 9.54
C VAL A 86 -0.55 -4.55 8.13
N THR A 87 -0.44 -5.39 7.09
CA THR A 87 -0.44 -4.92 5.70
C THR A 87 -1.72 -4.15 5.36
N LEU A 88 -2.89 -4.67 5.75
CA LEU A 88 -4.17 -4.00 5.56
C LEU A 88 -4.22 -2.66 6.29
N ALA A 89 -3.78 -2.61 7.55
CA ALA A 89 -3.73 -1.39 8.32
C ALA A 89 -2.86 -0.32 7.62
N VAL A 90 -1.70 -0.71 7.10
CA VAL A 90 -0.81 0.19 6.33
C VAL A 90 -1.48 0.66 5.04
N CYS A 91 -2.14 -0.24 4.29
CA CYS A 91 -2.88 0.13 3.08
C CYS A 91 -4.04 1.12 3.34
N LEU A 92 -4.62 1.11 4.55
CA LEU A 92 -5.71 2.02 4.91
C LEU A 92 -5.24 3.43 5.30
N ILE A 93 -3.97 3.62 5.67
CA ILE A 93 -3.39 4.92 6.03
C ILE A 93 -3.64 6.00 4.96
N PRO A 94 -3.33 5.79 3.66
CA PRO A 94 -3.58 6.80 2.63
C PRO A 94 -5.07 7.13 2.48
N ILE A 95 -5.98 6.17 2.64
CA ILE A 95 -7.43 6.42 2.60
C ILE A 95 -7.85 7.31 3.77
N ALA A 96 -7.36 7.02 4.98
CA ALA A 96 -7.63 7.84 6.16
C ALA A 96 -7.10 9.28 5.98
N ALA A 97 -5.90 9.44 5.42
CA ALA A 97 -5.33 10.76 5.12
C ALA A 97 -6.20 11.55 4.14
N ILE A 98 -6.69 10.91 3.05
CA ILE A 98 -7.60 11.55 2.08
C ILE A 98 -8.90 12.00 2.77
N ILE A 99 -9.49 11.16 3.63
CA ILE A 99 -10.72 11.50 4.36
C ILE A 99 -10.51 12.73 5.24
N VAL A 100 -9.40 12.77 6.00
CA VAL A 100 -9.06 13.91 6.86
C VAL A 100 -8.87 15.18 6.06
N ILE A 101 -8.14 15.11 4.94
CA ILE A 101 -7.94 16.25 4.03
C ILE A 101 -9.27 16.72 3.46
N ALA A 102 -10.11 15.82 2.96
CA ALA A 102 -11.41 16.15 2.39
C ALA A 102 -12.34 16.81 3.41
N LEU A 103 -12.33 16.34 4.67
CA LEU A 103 -13.09 16.96 5.77
C LEU A 103 -12.55 18.35 6.14
N ALA A 104 -11.23 18.53 6.14
CA ALA A 104 -10.59 19.81 6.44
C ALA A 104 -10.90 20.89 5.39
N TYR A 105 -10.91 20.52 4.10
CA TYR A 105 -11.18 21.43 2.97
C TYR A 105 -12.67 21.63 2.66
N ARG A 106 -13.58 20.95 3.36
CA ARG A 106 -15.04 21.13 3.18
C ARG A 106 -15.61 22.34 3.94
N ARG A 107 -14.74 23.20 4.49
CA ARG A 107 -15.07 24.46 5.16
C ARG A 107 -14.75 25.64 4.24
#